data_AF-A0A8S3DRG5-F1
#
_entry.id   AF-A0A8S3DRG5-F1
#
_cell.length_a   1.000
_cell.length_b   1.000
_cell.length_c   1.000
_cell.angle_alpha   90.00
_cell.angle_beta   90.00
_cell.angle_gamma   90.00
#
_symmetry.space_group_name_H-M   'P 1'
#
loop_
_entity.id
_entity.type
_entity.pdbx_description
1 polymer ?
#
loop_
_entity_poly.entity_id
_entity_poly.type
_entity_poly.pdbx_seq_one_letter_code
_entity_poly.pdbx_strand_id
1 'polypeptide(L)' 'GELKFVRLPKKVDDERHRGFGFVDFMSKNDAKNAFDALCHSTHLYGRRLVLEWADEEN' A
#
# COMPACT_ATOMS: atom_id res chain seq x y z
N GLY A 1 2.53 -13.40 2.20
CA GLY A 1 3.77 -12.89 1.60
C GLY A 1 4.57 -12.13 2.63
N GLU A 2 5.88 -12.09 2.46
CA GLU A 2 6.78 -11.33 3.32
C GLU A 2 6.97 -9.91 2.77
N LEU A 3 6.86 -8.92 3.67
CA LEU A 3 6.99 -7.51 3.34
C LEU A 3 8.46 -7.09 3.41
N LYS A 4 8.94 -6.49 2.33
CA LYS A 4 10.30 -5.95 2.24
C LYS A 4 10.39 -4.58 2.90
N PHE A 5 9.51 -3.66 2.51
CA PHE A 5 9.45 -2.31 3.06
C PHE A 5 8.02 -1.77 3.07
N VAL A 6 7.73 -0.93 4.07
CA VAL A 6 6.49 -0.14 4.12
C VAL A 6 6.88 1.32 4.32
N ARG A 7 6.41 2.19 3.42
CA ARG A 7 6.63 3.63 3.50
C ARG A 7 5.28 4.34 3.63
N LEU A 8 5.11 5.08 4.72
CA LEU A 8 3.90 5.88 4.98
C LEU A 8 4.27 7.37 5.00
N PRO A 9 4.14 8.09 3.87
CA PRO A 9 4.41 9.51 3.81
C PRO A 9 3.56 10.28 4.84
N LYS A 10 4.24 10.95 5.77
CA LYS A 10 3.61 11.86 6.73
C LYS A 10 3.47 13.26 6.11
N LYS A 11 2.52 14.06 6.61
CA LYS A 11 2.51 15.49 6.35
C LYS A 11 3.71 16.13 7.03
N VAL A 12 4.24 17.21 6.46
CA VAL A 12 5.42 17.91 7.00
C VAL A 12 5.09 18.64 8.32
N ASP A 13 3.83 19.03 8.51
CA ASP A 13 3.34 19.80 9.68
C ASP A 13 2.42 19.01 10.63
N ASP A 14 2.09 17.77 10.33
CA ASP A 14 1.10 17.00 11.09
C ASP A 14 1.60 15.55 11.26
N GLU A 15 1.46 15.00 12.47
CA GLU A 15 1.80 13.61 12.79
C GLU A 15 0.95 12.59 11.99
N ARG A 16 -0.11 13.07 11.34
CA ARG A 16 -1.00 12.29 10.47
C ARG A 16 -0.39 11.97 9.11
N HIS A 17 -0.68 10.76 8.64
CA HIS A 17 -0.32 10.28 7.31
C HIS A 17 -1.13 10.99 6.21
N ARG A 18 -0.58 11.10 5.00
CA ARG A 18 -1.25 11.75 3.86
C ARG A 18 -2.42 10.94 3.26
N GLY A 19 -2.77 9.80 3.85
CA GLY A 19 -3.86 8.95 3.37
C GLY A 19 -3.47 7.93 2.29
N PHE A 20 -2.18 7.82 1.97
CA PHE A 20 -1.63 6.80 1.09
C PHE A 20 -0.30 6.27 1.64
N GLY A 21 0.14 5.14 1.12
CA GLY A 21 1.36 4.45 1.52
C GLY A 21 1.85 3.53 0.42
N PHE A 22 3.13 3.21 0.45
CA PHE A 22 3.77 2.26 -0.46
C PHE A 22 4.19 1.03 0.30
N VAL A 23 4.02 -0.12 -0.34
CA VAL A 23 4.30 -1.42 0.25
C VAL A 23 5.08 -2.23 -0.77
N ASP A 24 6.34 -2.51 -0.45
CA ASP A 24 7.22 -3.36 -1.24
C ASP A 24 7.19 -4.78 -0.69
N PHE A 25 6.91 -5.73 -1.57
CA PHE A 25 6.98 -7.15 -1.26
C PHE A 25 8.32 -7.74 -1.69
N MET A 26 8.73 -8.82 -1.04
CA MET A 26 9.95 -9.56 -1.42
C MET A 26 9.84 -10.21 -2.79
N SER A 27 8.62 -10.59 -3.21
CA SER A 27 8.35 -11.29 -4.47
C SER A 27 7.20 -10.62 -5.23
N LYS A 28 7.34 -10.55 -6.56
CA LYS A 28 6.26 -10.10 -7.47
C LYS A 28 4.99 -10.94 -7.31
N ASN A 29 5.14 -12.24 -7.02
CA ASN A 29 3.99 -13.13 -6.83
C ASN A 29 3.25 -12.83 -5.53
N ASP A 30 3.98 -12.49 -4.46
CA ASP A 30 3.39 -12.06 -3.19
C ASP A 30 2.65 -10.72 -3.34
N ALA A 31 3.22 -9.77 -4.08
CA ALA A 31 2.56 -8.51 -4.39
C ALA A 31 1.24 -8.73 -5.15
N LYS A 32 1.25 -9.61 -6.16
CA LYS A 32 0.05 -9.95 -6.93
C LYS A 32 -1.03 -10.60 -6.07
N ASN A 33 -0.64 -11.59 -5.25
CA ASN A 33 -1.57 -12.25 -4.34
C ASN A 33 -2.19 -11.28 -3.33
N ALA A 34 -1.39 -10.35 -2.79
CA ALA A 34 -1.89 -9.33 -1.87
C ALA A 34 -2.81 -8.33 -2.57
N PHE A 35 -2.49 -7.93 -3.80
CA PHE A 35 -3.33 -7.05 -4.61
C PHE A 35 -4.68 -7.71 -4.90
N ASP A 36 -4.70 -8.94 -5.40
CA ASP A 36 -5.93 -9.68 -5.70
C ASP A 36 -6.79 -9.89 -4.45
N ALA A 37 -6.17 -10.17 -3.29
CA ALA A 37 -6.89 -10.36 -2.04
C ALA A 37 -7.55 -9.07 -1.51
N LEU A 38 -6.95 -7.90 -1.77
CA LEU A 38 -7.37 -6.62 -1.17
C LEU A 38 -8.12 -5.69 -2.15
N CYS A 39 -8.01 -5.95 -3.46
CA CYS A 39 -8.63 -5.16 -4.54
C CYS A 39 -10.16 -5.15 -4.49
N HIS A 40 -10.79 -6.24 -4.04
CA HIS A 40 -12.21 -6.46 -4.30
C HIS A 40 -13.17 -5.67 -3.41
N SER A 41 -12.85 -5.36 -2.14
CA SER A 41 -13.68 -4.49 -1.26
C SER A 41 -13.11 -4.35 0.16
N THR A 42 -11.78 -4.23 0.32
CA THR A 42 -11.23 -4.02 1.66
C THR A 42 -11.52 -2.60 2.14
N HIS A 43 -12.29 -2.50 3.22
CA HIS A 43 -12.53 -1.25 3.93
C HIS A 43 -11.66 -1.25 5.18
N LEU A 44 -10.75 -0.29 5.28
CA LEU A 44 -9.92 -0.09 6.45
C LEU A 44 -10.40 1.16 7.19
N TYR A 45 -10.81 0.99 8.44
CA TYR A 45 -11.38 2.08 9.26
C TYR A 45 -12.53 2.85 8.56
N GLY A 46 -13.41 2.12 7.86
CA GLY A 46 -14.54 2.70 7.13
C GLY A 46 -14.18 3.43 5.83
N ARG A 47 -12.92 3.39 5.40
CA ARG A 47 -12.48 3.92 4.10
C ARG A 47 -12.12 2.77 3.16
N ARG A 48 -12.59 2.87 1.91
CA ARG A 48 -12.21 1.94 0.86
C ARG A 48 -10.72 2.07 0.58
N LEU A 49 -10.00 0.96 0.61
CA LEU A 49 -8.63 0.91 0.13
C LEU A 49 -8.64 0.99 -1.39
N VAL A 50 -7.86 1.91 -1.93
CA VAL A 50 -7.53 1.98 -3.35
C VAL A 50 -6.11 1.49 -3.49
N LEU A 51 -5.92 0.47 -4.32
CA LEU A 51 -4.63 -0.15 -4.57
C LEU A 51 -4.28 0.10 -6.03
N GLU A 52 -3.08 0.60 -6.26
CA GLU A 52 -2.52 0.79 -7.59
C GLU A 52 -1.09 0.25 -7.61
N TRP A 53 -0.65 -0.22 -8.77
CA TRP A 53 0.75 -0.60 -8.96
C TRP A 53 1.59 0.68 -8.96
N ALA A 54 2.64 0.70 -8.15
CA ALA A 54 3.61 1.78 -8.20
C ALA A 54 4.44 1.65 -9.49
N ASP A 55 4.64 2.75 -10.21
CA ASP A 55 5.57 2.80 -11.32
C ASP A 55 7.00 2.56 -10.82
N GLU A 56 7.80 1.81 -11.59
CA GLU A 56 9.21 1.50 -11.26
C GLU A 56 10.16 2.71 -11.39
N GLU A 57 9.67 3.95 -11.50
CA GLU A 57 10.47 5.08 -12.02
C GLU A 57 10.61 6.29 -11.07
N ASN A 58 11.68 6.27 -10.24
CA ASN A 58 12.82 7.21 -10.21
C ASN A 58 13.72 6.96 -8.99
#